data_AF-Q12JZ5-F1
#
_entry.id   AF-Q12JZ5-F1
#
_cell.length_a   1.000
_cell.length_b   1.000
_cell.length_c   1.000
_cell.angle_alpha   90.00
_cell.angle_beta   90.00
_cell.angle_gamma   90.00
#
_symmetry.space_group_name_H-M   'P 1'
#
loop_
_entity.id
_entity.type
_entity.pdbx_description
1 polymer ?
#
loop_
_entity_poly.entity_id
_entity_poly.type
_entity_poly.pdbx_seq_one_letter_code
_entity_poly.pdbx_strand_id
1 'polypeptide(L)'
;MLDTFHAQYQHTLMQQIVVGKALGLFIGLIGFFMLPYLLPEVSPLIRWGILCWYITFGAVIGMAAQIHYHPMLNCQLPWWLTSAIMGGWLNLVLTFFAYDVMQAMILRLFGEQGLLQSPFWFAAEGLILGLLIGFGVNRFAQRVPLPKFHSSQG
;
A
#
# COMPACT_ATOMS: atom_id res chain seq x y z
N MET A 1 33.18 0.88 -6.54
CA MET A 1 32.36 1.93 -5.87
C MET A 1 30.93 1.94 -6.40
N LEU A 2 30.70 1.83 -7.71
CA LEU A 2 29.35 1.63 -8.29
C LEU A 2 28.74 0.28 -7.90
N ASP A 3 29.50 -0.81 -7.96
CA ASP A 3 28.98 -2.16 -7.64
C ASP A 3 28.52 -2.30 -6.18
N THR A 4 29.24 -1.67 -5.26
CA THR A 4 28.88 -1.62 -3.82
C THR A 4 27.60 -0.83 -3.59
N PHE A 5 27.37 0.25 -4.36
CA PHE A 5 26.15 1.05 -4.27
C PHE A 5 24.93 0.29 -4.81
N HIS A 6 25.07 -0.39 -5.96
CA HIS A 6 24.00 -1.21 -6.52
C HIS A 6 23.59 -2.35 -5.58
N ALA A 7 24.55 -3.05 -4.98
CA ALA A 7 24.28 -4.11 -4.02
C ALA A 7 23.53 -3.59 -2.79
N GLN A 8 23.94 -2.45 -2.24
CA GLN A 8 23.31 -1.84 -1.07
C GLN A 8 21.88 -1.32 -1.37
N TYR A 9 21.68 -0.76 -2.56
CA TYR A 9 20.36 -0.34 -3.03
C TYR A 9 19.42 -1.53 -3.21
N GLN A 10 19.86 -2.58 -3.90
CA GLN A 10 19.08 -3.81 -4.09
C GLN A 10 18.69 -4.46 -2.76
N HIS A 11 19.62 -4.53 -1.81
CA HIS A 11 19.35 -5.09 -0.49
C HIS A 11 18.26 -4.30 0.25
N THR A 12 18.34 -2.97 0.20
CA THR A 12 17.35 -2.09 0.84
C THR A 12 15.97 -2.20 0.18
N LEU A 13 15.92 -2.25 -1.15
CA LEU A 13 14.70 -2.48 -1.92
C LEU A 13 14.04 -3.81 -1.57
N MET A 14 14.84 -4.87 -1.47
CA MET A 14 14.33 -6.17 -1.08
C MET A 14 13.75 -6.16 0.34
N GLN A 15 14.45 -5.55 1.30
CA GLN A 15 13.94 -5.42 2.68
C GLN A 15 12.59 -4.69 2.74
N GLN A 16 12.44 -3.60 1.99
CA GLN A 16 11.20 -2.83 1.97
C GLN A 16 10.04 -3.59 1.34
N ILE A 17 10.29 -4.32 0.25
CA ILE A 17 9.29 -5.19 -0.37
C ILE A 17 8.88 -6.31 0.59
N VAL A 18 9.84 -6.94 1.28
CA VAL A 18 9.56 -8.02 2.23
C VAL A 18 8.72 -7.51 3.40
N VAL A 19 9.08 -6.37 4.00
CA VAL A 19 8.29 -5.75 5.08
C VAL A 19 6.91 -5.35 4.59
N GLY A 20 6.81 -4.73 3.40
CA GLY A 20 5.54 -4.35 2.78
C GLY A 20 4.64 -5.55 2.55
N LYS A 21 5.17 -6.66 2.01
CA LYS A 21 4.45 -7.92 1.82
C LYS A 21 4.00 -8.52 3.15
N ALA A 22 4.82 -8.49 4.19
CA ALA A 22 4.46 -9.04 5.50
C ALA A 22 3.29 -8.26 6.13
N LEU A 23 3.33 -6.92 6.07
CA LEU A 23 2.23 -6.07 6.55
C LEU A 23 0.97 -6.23 5.70
N GLY A 24 1.13 -6.30 4.38
CA GLY A 24 0.04 -6.57 3.44
C GLY A 24 -0.60 -7.94 3.67
N LEU A 25 0.21 -8.98 3.92
CA LEU A 25 -0.27 -10.31 4.28
C LEU A 25 -1.08 -10.27 5.59
N PHE A 26 -0.59 -9.57 6.61
CA PHE A 26 -1.29 -9.45 7.88
C PHE A 26 -2.68 -8.80 7.72
N ILE A 27 -2.74 -7.68 7.00
CA ILE A 27 -4.01 -7.00 6.68
C ILE A 27 -4.92 -7.91 5.83
N GLY A 28 -4.35 -8.57 4.81
CA GLY A 28 -5.08 -9.50 3.95
C GLY A 28 -5.66 -10.69 4.72
N LEU A 29 -4.94 -11.22 5.71
CA LEU A 29 -5.43 -12.30 6.58
C LEU A 29 -6.60 -11.83 7.44
N ILE A 30 -6.53 -10.62 8.00
CA ILE A 30 -7.67 -10.02 8.72
C ILE A 30 -8.88 -9.95 7.79
N GLY A 31 -8.70 -9.44 6.56
CA GLY A 31 -9.76 -9.39 5.56
C GLY A 31 -10.31 -10.78 5.20
N PHE A 32 -9.44 -11.77 4.99
CA PHE A 32 -9.80 -13.14 4.64
C PHE A 32 -10.72 -13.79 5.69
N PHE A 33 -10.41 -13.59 6.97
CA PHE A 33 -11.23 -14.12 8.06
C PHE A 33 -12.47 -13.28 8.36
N MET A 34 -12.40 -11.95 8.22
CA MET A 34 -13.55 -11.05 8.46
C MET A 34 -14.63 -11.13 7.37
N LEU A 35 -14.25 -11.32 6.12
CA LEU A 35 -15.17 -11.28 4.98
C LEU A 35 -16.36 -12.26 5.09
N PRO A 36 -16.19 -13.55 5.46
CA PRO A 36 -17.32 -14.46 5.69
C PRO A 36 -18.32 -13.99 6.76
N TYR A 37 -17.87 -13.24 7.76
CA TYR A 37 -18.76 -12.70 8.80
C TYR A 37 -19.57 -11.51 8.29
N LEU A 38 -19.00 -10.69 7.40
CA LEU A 38 -19.67 -9.51 6.82
C LEU A 38 -20.59 -9.88 5.65
N LEU A 39 -20.13 -10.79 4.80
CA LEU A 39 -20.85 -11.27 3.63
C LEU A 39 -20.73 -12.80 3.53
N PRO A 40 -21.66 -13.54 4.17
CA PRO A 40 -21.66 -15.01 4.15
C PRO A 40 -21.71 -15.60 2.74
N GLU A 41 -22.37 -14.89 1.82
CA GLU A 41 -22.57 -15.31 0.42
C GLU A 41 -21.35 -15.08 -0.47
N VAL A 42 -20.29 -14.44 0.03
CA VAL A 42 -19.08 -14.19 -0.77
C VAL A 42 -18.36 -15.50 -1.05
N SER A 43 -18.11 -15.72 -2.35
CA SER A 43 -17.40 -16.89 -2.86
C SER A 43 -15.99 -17.00 -2.26
N PRO A 44 -15.49 -18.23 -2.02
CA PRO A 44 -14.12 -18.44 -1.56
C PRO A 44 -13.06 -17.79 -2.46
N LEU A 45 -13.35 -17.69 -3.76
CA LEU A 45 -12.45 -17.08 -4.75
C LEU A 45 -12.18 -15.61 -4.45
N ILE A 46 -13.19 -14.84 -4.06
CA ILE A 46 -13.03 -13.42 -3.69
C ILE A 46 -12.19 -13.28 -2.41
N ARG A 47 -12.33 -14.19 -1.44
CA ARG A 47 -11.52 -14.18 -0.20
C ARG A 47 -10.04 -14.34 -0.52
N TRP A 48 -9.70 -15.33 -1.34
CA TRP A 48 -8.33 -15.52 -1.83
C TRP A 48 -7.85 -14.35 -2.68
N GLY A 49 -8.74 -13.79 -3.51
CA GLY A 49 -8.47 -12.58 -4.29
C GLY A 49 -8.05 -11.40 -3.41
N ILE A 50 -8.80 -11.14 -2.33
CA ILE A 50 -8.49 -10.07 -1.37
C ILE A 50 -7.18 -10.33 -0.63
N LEU A 51 -6.92 -11.57 -0.19
CA LEU A 51 -5.65 -11.93 0.45
C LEU A 51 -4.45 -11.65 -0.47
N CYS A 52 -4.49 -12.17 -1.69
CA CYS A 52 -3.45 -11.95 -2.70
C CYS A 52 -3.32 -10.48 -3.09
N TRP A 53 -4.45 -9.77 -3.15
CA TRP A 53 -4.48 -8.34 -3.41
C TRP A 53 -3.72 -7.57 -2.34
N TYR A 54 -3.99 -7.79 -1.05
CA TYR A 54 -3.34 -7.06 0.02
C TYR A 54 -1.84 -7.37 0.17
N ILE A 55 -1.40 -8.59 -0.18
CA ILE A 55 0.03 -8.91 -0.32
C ILE A 55 0.67 -8.05 -1.43
N THR A 56 0.00 -7.94 -2.58
CA THR A 56 0.47 -7.15 -3.73
C THR A 56 0.46 -5.65 -3.40
N PHE A 57 -0.60 -5.18 -2.76
CA PHE A 57 -0.77 -3.82 -2.26
C PHE A 57 0.41 -3.41 -1.35
N GLY A 58 0.71 -4.24 -0.36
CA GLY A 58 1.83 -4.01 0.54
C GLY A 58 3.19 -4.01 -0.17
N ALA A 59 3.39 -4.90 -1.15
CA ALA A 59 4.60 -4.92 -1.96
C ALA A 59 4.78 -3.63 -2.77
N VAL A 60 3.72 -3.16 -3.43
CA VAL A 60 3.75 -1.94 -4.26
C VAL A 60 4.00 -0.71 -3.40
N ILE A 61 3.34 -0.58 -2.24
CA ILE A 61 3.61 0.52 -1.30
C ILE A 61 5.04 0.47 -0.78
N GLY A 62 5.55 -0.71 -0.44
CA GLY A 62 6.94 -0.89 -0.01
C GLY A 62 7.95 -0.41 -1.06
N MET A 63 7.69 -0.63 -2.34
CA MET A 63 8.51 -0.07 -3.43
C MET A 63 8.34 1.46 -3.55
N ALA A 64 7.09 1.92 -3.53
CA ALA A 64 6.77 3.34 -3.72
C ALA A 64 7.32 4.24 -2.60
N ALA A 65 7.46 3.71 -1.38
CA ALA A 65 8.01 4.45 -0.24
C ALA A 65 9.47 4.94 -0.46
N GLN A 66 10.21 4.37 -1.42
CA GLN A 66 11.56 4.84 -1.79
C GLN A 66 11.58 5.99 -2.78
N ILE A 67 10.45 6.25 -3.46
CA ILE A 67 10.38 7.28 -4.49
C ILE A 67 10.34 8.64 -3.79
N HIS A 68 11.53 9.20 -3.60
CA HIS A 68 11.72 10.52 -3.00
C HIS A 68 11.74 11.65 -4.02
N TYR A 69 12.01 11.35 -5.29
CA TYR A 69 12.14 12.35 -6.34
C TYR A 69 11.16 12.08 -7.46
N HIS A 70 10.32 13.06 -7.77
CA HIS A 70 9.42 12.98 -8.92
C HIS A 70 10.06 13.66 -10.14
N PRO A 71 10.46 12.92 -11.18
CA PRO A 71 11.25 13.48 -12.29
C PRO A 71 10.51 14.54 -13.10
N MET A 72 9.16 14.51 -13.13
CA MET A 72 8.38 15.51 -13.86
C MET A 72 8.05 16.77 -13.05
N LEU A 73 8.04 16.67 -11.71
CA LEU A 73 7.63 17.79 -10.83
C LEU A 73 8.82 18.45 -10.12
N ASN A 74 10.03 17.91 -10.29
CA ASN A 74 11.29 18.38 -9.68
C ASN A 74 11.17 18.65 -8.16
N CYS A 75 10.29 17.92 -7.47
CA CYS A 75 10.03 18.08 -6.06
C CYS A 75 10.42 16.82 -5.27
N GLN A 76 10.83 17.02 -4.02
CA GLN A 76 11.04 15.93 -3.09
C GLN A 76 9.70 15.53 -2.48
N LEU A 77 9.19 14.35 -2.85
CA LEU A 77 7.95 13.83 -2.28
C LEU A 77 8.27 13.13 -0.94
N PRO A 78 7.60 13.51 0.16
CA PRO A 78 7.79 12.83 1.41
C PRO A 78 7.17 11.43 1.32
N TRP A 79 7.85 10.46 1.92
CA TRP A 79 7.47 9.04 1.88
C TRP A 79 6.00 8.80 2.27
N TRP A 80 5.47 9.56 3.23
CA TRP A 80 4.09 9.40 3.71
C TRP A 80 3.09 9.73 2.61
N LEU A 81 3.37 10.77 1.83
CA LEU A 81 2.49 11.20 0.74
C LEU A 81 2.50 10.17 -0.39
N THR A 82 3.68 9.71 -0.81
CA THR A 82 3.79 8.70 -1.87
C THR A 82 3.10 7.39 -1.48
N SER A 83 3.33 6.92 -0.24
CA SER A 83 2.73 5.68 0.27
C SER A 83 1.21 5.80 0.39
N ALA A 84 0.71 6.95 0.88
CA ALA A 84 -0.72 7.24 0.96
C ALA A 84 -1.36 7.21 -0.42
N ILE A 85 -0.87 8.04 -1.35
CA ILE A 85 -1.42 8.20 -2.69
C ILE A 85 -1.45 6.85 -3.42
N MET A 86 -0.37 6.06 -3.32
CA MET A 86 -0.33 4.73 -3.93
C MET A 86 -1.35 3.78 -3.30
N GLY A 87 -1.50 3.81 -1.97
CA GLY A 87 -2.53 3.01 -1.30
C GLY A 87 -3.95 3.40 -1.71
N GLY A 88 -4.25 4.70 -1.74
CA GLY A 88 -5.55 5.20 -2.18
C GLY A 88 -5.85 4.85 -3.63
N TRP A 89 -4.86 5.02 -4.51
CA TRP A 89 -4.98 4.67 -5.93
C TRP A 89 -5.25 3.18 -6.14
N LEU A 90 -4.49 2.30 -5.47
CA LEU A 90 -4.67 0.86 -5.62
C LEU A 90 -6.07 0.43 -5.15
N ASN A 91 -6.53 0.90 -3.99
CA ASN A 91 -7.87 0.55 -3.52
C ASN A 91 -8.98 1.22 -4.35
N LEU A 92 -8.73 2.39 -4.95
CA LEU A 92 -9.65 2.98 -5.92
C LEU A 92 -9.81 2.07 -7.14
N VAL A 93 -8.71 1.56 -7.70
CA VAL A 93 -8.73 0.60 -8.81
C VAL A 93 -9.44 -0.69 -8.39
N LEU A 94 -9.18 -1.21 -7.19
CA LEU A 94 -9.91 -2.37 -6.65
C LEU A 94 -11.42 -2.10 -6.57
N THR A 95 -11.81 -0.91 -6.11
CA THR A 95 -13.21 -0.50 -6.01
C THR A 95 -13.89 -0.49 -7.37
N PHE A 96 -13.19 -0.09 -8.44
CA PHE A 96 -13.76 -0.18 -9.79
C PHE A 96 -13.95 -1.61 -10.27
N PHE A 97 -13.00 -2.52 -9.99
CA PHE A 97 -13.11 -3.92 -10.41
C PHE A 97 -14.10 -4.74 -9.58
N ALA A 98 -14.24 -4.42 -8.30
CA ALA A 98 -15.05 -5.18 -7.34
C ALA A 98 -16.20 -4.33 -6.77
N TYR A 99 -16.73 -3.39 -7.56
CA TYR A 99 -17.71 -2.39 -7.10
C TYR A 99 -18.89 -3.01 -6.37
N ASP A 100 -19.52 -4.03 -6.95
CA ASP A 100 -20.72 -4.67 -6.39
C ASP A 100 -20.44 -5.33 -5.04
N VAL A 101 -19.28 -5.98 -4.92
CA VAL A 101 -18.85 -6.65 -3.67
C VAL A 101 -18.54 -5.61 -2.59
N MET A 102 -17.83 -4.54 -2.95
CA MET A 102 -17.50 -3.44 -2.04
C MET A 102 -18.77 -2.71 -1.59
N GLN A 103 -19.72 -2.47 -2.50
CA GLN A 103 -21.01 -1.87 -2.18
C GLN A 103 -21.79 -2.74 -1.19
N ALA A 104 -21.86 -4.05 -1.44
CA ALA A 104 -22.53 -4.98 -0.53
C ALA A 104 -21.88 -4.97 0.87
N MET A 105 -20.55 -4.91 0.96
CA MET A 105 -19.85 -4.81 2.25
C MET A 105 -20.24 -3.54 3.02
N ILE A 106 -20.20 -2.39 2.35
CA ILE A 106 -20.50 -1.11 3.01
C ILE A 106 -21.96 -1.05 3.46
N LEU A 107 -22.90 -1.51 2.65
CA LEU A 107 -24.31 -1.54 3.03
C LEU A 107 -24.55 -2.45 4.24
N ARG A 108 -23.82 -3.56 4.36
CA ARG A 108 -23.88 -4.43 5.55
C ARG A 108 -23.27 -3.80 6.81
N LEU A 109 -22.19 -3.02 6.65
CA LEU A 109 -21.48 -2.39 7.77
C LEU A 109 -22.16 -1.11 8.28
N PHE A 110 -22.63 -0.25 7.39
CA PHE A 110 -23.12 1.09 7.71
C PHE A 110 -24.63 1.26 7.50
N GLY A 111 -25.30 0.28 6.92
CA GLY A 111 -26.73 0.32 6.61
C GLY A 111 -27.08 1.17 5.39
N GLU A 112 -28.28 0.95 4.84
CA GLU A 112 -28.79 1.62 3.64
C GLU A 112 -29.13 3.11 3.83
N GLN A 113 -29.00 3.65 5.06
CA GLN A 113 -29.36 5.03 5.38
C GLN A 113 -28.17 5.86 5.91
N GLY A 114 -26.95 5.29 5.94
CA GLY A 114 -25.77 5.98 6.44
C GLY A 114 -25.15 6.96 5.43
N LEU A 115 -24.48 8.01 5.91
CA LEU A 115 -23.69 8.92 5.06
C LEU A 115 -22.48 8.23 4.39
N LEU A 116 -22.14 7.01 4.83
CA LEU A 116 -20.98 6.23 4.37
C LEU A 116 -21.35 5.12 3.37
N GLN A 117 -22.44 5.27 2.62
CA GLN A 117 -22.90 4.27 1.64
C GLN A 117 -22.03 4.14 0.38
N SER A 118 -21.09 5.05 0.17
CA SER A 118 -20.30 5.09 -1.05
C SER A 118 -19.12 4.10 -1.01
N PRO A 119 -18.95 3.24 -2.03
CA PRO A 119 -17.84 2.28 -2.08
C PRO A 119 -16.48 2.97 -2.27
N PHE A 120 -16.47 4.25 -2.67
CA PHE A 120 -15.25 5.04 -2.74
C PHE A 120 -14.59 5.28 -1.36
N TRP A 121 -15.28 4.99 -0.26
CA TRP A 121 -14.65 4.95 1.06
C TRP A 121 -13.53 3.91 1.17
N PHE A 122 -13.53 2.86 0.36
CA PHE A 122 -12.39 1.92 0.28
C PHE A 122 -11.12 2.57 -0.27
N ALA A 123 -11.24 3.59 -1.14
CA ALA A 123 -10.09 4.38 -1.57
C ALA A 123 -9.53 5.21 -0.42
N ALA A 124 -10.39 5.77 0.44
CA ALA A 124 -9.96 6.47 1.65
C ALA A 124 -9.31 5.52 2.65
N GLU A 125 -9.86 4.31 2.84
CA GLU A 125 -9.20 3.24 3.61
C GLU A 125 -7.82 2.93 3.01
N GLY A 126 -7.72 2.85 1.68
CA GLY A 126 -6.45 2.63 0.99
C GLY A 126 -5.41 3.72 1.27
N LEU A 127 -5.80 4.98 1.37
CA LEU A 127 -4.90 6.07 1.77
C LEU A 127 -4.34 5.82 3.18
N ILE A 128 -5.20 5.42 4.12
CA ILE A 128 -4.83 5.17 5.53
C ILE A 128 -3.94 3.93 5.63
N LEU A 129 -4.32 2.82 5.00
CA LEU A 129 -3.51 1.59 4.98
C LEU A 129 -2.17 1.83 4.27
N GLY A 130 -2.17 2.62 3.19
CA GLY A 130 -0.95 3.07 2.50
C GLY A 130 0.00 3.80 3.43
N LEU A 131 -0.51 4.73 4.24
CA LEU A 131 0.26 5.42 5.27
C LEU A 131 0.81 4.48 6.34
N LEU A 132 -0.02 3.55 6.85
CA LEU A 132 0.39 2.61 7.89
C LEU A 132 1.49 1.65 7.41
N ILE A 133 1.34 1.10 6.20
CA ILE A 133 2.36 0.24 5.59
C ILE A 133 3.62 1.06 5.32
N GLY A 134 3.48 2.25 4.72
CA GLY A 134 4.61 3.15 4.46
C GLY A 134 5.38 3.51 5.73
N PHE A 135 4.67 3.73 6.84
CA PHE A 135 5.27 3.97 8.15
C PHE A 135 6.03 2.74 8.65
N GLY A 136 5.41 1.54 8.58
CA GLY A 136 6.06 0.30 8.96
C GLY A 136 7.34 0.02 8.15
N VAL A 137 7.26 0.18 6.83
CA VAL A 137 8.43 0.04 5.94
C VAL A 137 9.54 1.00 6.33
N ASN A 138 9.23 2.28 6.57
CA ASN A 138 10.23 3.27 6.98
C ASN A 138 10.82 3.01 8.36
N ARG A 139 10.07 2.35 9.25
CA ARG A 139 10.52 2.06 10.61
C ARG A 139 11.45 0.84 10.67
N PHE A 140 11.24 -0.14 9.79
CA PHE A 140 11.95 -1.42 9.81
C PHE A 140 13.00 -1.57 8.71
N ALA A 141 12.86 -0.88 7.58
CA ALA A 141 13.88 -0.90 6.53
C ALA A 141 14.90 0.22 6.72
N GLN A 142 16.18 -0.14 6.63
CA GLN A 142 17.27 0.83 6.65
C GLN A 142 17.19 1.67 5.37
N ARG A 143 17.22 3.00 5.48
CA ARG A 143 17.33 3.86 4.30
C ARG A 143 18.78 3.87 3.84
N VAL A 144 19.03 3.68 2.55
CA VAL A 144 20.33 4.03 1.98
C VAL A 144 20.44 5.56 2.01
N PRO A 145 21.38 6.16 2.77
CA PRO A 145 21.59 7.59 2.68
C PRO A 145 22.07 7.89 1.26
N LEU A 146 21.46 8.90 0.63
CA LEU A 146 21.91 9.38 -0.67
C LEU A 146 23.40 9.72 -0.57
N PRO A 147 24.22 9.39 -1.59
CA PRO A 147 25.60 9.82 -1.62
C PRO A 147 25.60 11.35 -1.48
N LYS A 148 26.27 11.86 -0.45
CA LYS A 148 26.51 13.29 -0.31
C LYS A 148 27.38 13.68 -1.51
N PHE A 149 26.79 14.25 -2.55
CA PHE A 149 27.54 14.97 -3.55
C PHE A 149 28.29 16.07 -2.80
N HIS A 150 29.56 15.82 -2.50
CA HIS A 150 30.46 16.90 -2.11
C HIS A 150 30.50 17.79 -3.35
N SER A 151 29.84 18.95 -3.27
CA SER A 151 30.14 20.03 -4.20
C SER A 151 31.63 20.26 -4.06
N SER A 152 32.38 19.82 -5.07
CA SER A 152 33.81 20.12 -5.19
C SER A 152 33.96 21.61 -4.97
N GLN A 153 34.54 21.98 -3.84
CA GLN A 153 35.13 23.31 -3.69
C GLN A 153 36.30 23.37 -4.68
N GLY A 154 36.36 24.44 -5.47
CA GLY A 154 37.43 24.70 -6.43
C GLY A 154 36.88 25.30 -7.71
#